data_AF-A0A368B7Q2-F1
#
_entry.id   AF-A0A368B7Q2-F1
#
_cell.length_a   1.000
_cell.length_b   1.000
_cell.length_c   1.000
_cell.angle_alpha   90.00
_cell.angle_beta   90.00
_cell.angle_gamma   90.00
#
_symmetry.space_group_name_H-M   'P 1'
#
loop_
_entity.id
_entity.type
_entity.pdbx_description
1 polymer ?
#
loop_
_entity_poly.entity_id
_entity_poly.type
_entity_poly.pdbx_seq_one_letter_code
_entity_poly.pdbx_strand_id
1 'polypeptide(L)'
;MRHLLCLLSLLVCLQFSLSAEENASHLRGINFLYMNIDSSFATEVTAMERLDLSDIMELQLRRGDIELRSFIANKPELNVPLIELSIDSSNRVSTGQFDLVLRVRDHVTIDRNKEKTVATTFELSRTARANASEIDTIKAELRELMTAFVMIFRQENL
;
A
#
# COMPACT_ATOMS: atom_id res chain seq x y z
N MET A 1 -3.82 -35.93 -0.81
CA MET A 1 -3.83 -34.71 -1.66
C MET A 1 -4.36 -33.45 -0.98
N ARG A 2 -5.08 -33.54 0.15
CA ARG A 2 -5.66 -32.38 0.86
C ARG A 2 -4.65 -31.50 1.61
N HIS A 3 -3.54 -32.08 2.08
CA HIS A 3 -2.49 -31.35 2.81
C HIS A 3 -1.52 -30.58 1.90
N LEU A 4 -1.42 -30.96 0.61
CA LEU A 4 -0.53 -30.30 -0.35
C LEU A 4 -1.04 -28.89 -0.73
N LEU A 5 -2.37 -28.74 -0.78
CA LEU A 5 -3.04 -27.46 -1.06
C LEU A 5 -2.87 -26.46 0.09
N CYS A 6 -2.95 -26.89 1.37
CA CYS A 6 -2.74 -26.00 2.51
C CYS A 6 -1.29 -25.51 2.60
N LEU A 7 -0.32 -26.35 2.25
CA LEU A 7 1.10 -25.97 2.20
C LEU A 7 1.37 -24.92 1.11
N LEU A 8 0.66 -24.99 -0.02
CA LEU A 8 0.79 -24.03 -1.11
C LEU A 8 0.27 -22.64 -0.72
N SER A 9 -0.88 -22.57 -0.04
CA SER A 9 -1.42 -21.31 0.50
C SER A 9 -0.46 -20.66 1.50
N LEU A 10 0.17 -21.49 2.34
CA LEU A 10 1.14 -21.03 3.34
C LEU A 10 2.42 -20.49 2.68
N LEU A 11 2.86 -21.14 1.60
CA LEU A 11 4.04 -20.72 0.85
C LEU A 11 3.83 -19.38 0.13
N VAL A 12 2.64 -19.16 -0.44
CA VAL A 12 2.28 -17.90 -1.10
C VAL A 12 2.23 -16.76 -0.08
N CYS A 13 1.61 -16.97 1.09
CA CYS A 13 1.64 -15.99 2.17
C CYS A 13 3.07 -15.66 2.64
N LEU A 14 3.96 -16.67 2.73
CA LEU A 14 5.35 -16.46 3.15
C LEU A 14 6.16 -15.61 2.16
N GLN A 15 5.92 -15.73 0.85
CA GLN A 15 6.67 -14.96 -0.15
C GLN A 15 6.32 -13.47 -0.13
N PHE A 16 5.07 -13.13 0.20
CA PHE A 16 4.66 -11.73 0.38
C PHE A 16 5.31 -11.11 1.63
N SER A 17 5.46 -11.86 2.72
CA SER A 17 6.17 -11.40 3.91
C SER A 17 7.63 -11.06 3.62
N LEU A 18 8.32 -11.89 2.82
CA LEU A 18 9.76 -11.80 2.63
C LEU A 18 10.22 -10.50 1.94
N SER A 19 9.48 -10.03 0.92
CA SER A 19 9.82 -8.78 0.19
C SER A 19 9.54 -7.52 1.02
N ALA A 20 8.48 -7.55 1.83
CA ALA A 20 8.14 -6.46 2.73
C ALA A 20 9.14 -6.36 3.90
N GLU A 21 9.63 -7.50 4.40
CA GLU A 21 10.56 -7.58 5.53
C GLU A 21 11.96 -7.03 5.19
N GLU A 22 12.47 -7.27 3.97
CA GLU A 22 13.80 -6.78 3.55
C GLU A 22 13.88 -5.24 3.49
N ASN A 23 12.78 -4.57 3.13
CA ASN A 23 12.71 -3.11 3.01
C ASN A 23 12.04 -2.40 4.20
N ALA A 24 11.52 -3.15 5.18
CA ALA A 24 10.82 -2.59 6.35
C ALA A 24 11.68 -1.60 7.12
N SER A 25 13.00 -1.84 7.20
CA SER A 25 13.95 -0.94 7.89
C SER A 25 13.93 0.51 7.39
N HIS A 26 13.49 0.76 6.15
CA HIS A 26 13.33 2.12 5.61
C HIS A 26 12.15 2.89 6.23
N LEU A 27 11.24 2.22 6.93
CA LEU A 27 10.14 2.86 7.66
C LEU A 27 10.58 3.45 9.00
N ARG A 28 11.77 3.07 9.48
CA ARG A 28 12.28 3.48 10.79
C ARG A 28 12.55 4.99 10.83
N GLY A 29 12.08 5.64 11.88
CA GLY A 29 12.25 7.08 12.13
C GLY A 29 11.26 7.97 11.38
N ILE A 30 10.34 7.40 10.58
CA ILE A 30 9.23 8.14 9.99
C ILE A 30 8.22 8.44 11.11
N ASN A 31 8.00 9.71 11.41
CA ASN A 31 7.08 10.14 12.49
C ASN A 31 5.72 10.61 11.97
N PHE A 32 5.58 10.85 10.66
CA PHE A 32 4.34 11.26 10.02
C PHE A 32 4.33 10.81 8.56
N LEU A 33 3.14 10.71 7.96
CA LEU A 33 2.95 10.44 6.54
C LEU A 33 2.02 11.48 5.90
N TYR A 34 2.27 11.78 4.63
CA TYR A 34 1.23 12.26 3.73
C TYR A 34 0.55 11.06 3.06
N MET A 35 -0.69 11.21 2.60
CA MET A 35 -1.46 10.12 1.99
C MET A 35 -1.97 10.52 0.61
N ASN A 36 -1.95 9.56 -0.33
CA ASN A 36 -2.56 9.70 -1.66
C ASN A 36 -3.17 8.37 -2.12
N ILE A 37 -4.17 8.46 -3.02
CA ILE A 37 -4.74 7.30 -3.72
C ILE A 37 -4.63 7.54 -5.22
N ASP A 38 -3.84 6.71 -5.89
CA ASP A 38 -3.77 6.63 -7.33
C ASP A 38 -4.74 5.56 -7.86
N SER A 39 -5.80 6.01 -8.51
CA SER A 39 -6.77 5.13 -9.19
C SER A 39 -6.69 5.26 -10.72
N SER A 40 -5.58 5.78 -11.26
CA SER A 40 -5.46 6.05 -12.71
C SER A 40 -5.64 4.78 -13.56
N PHE A 41 -5.31 3.61 -13.00
CA PHE A 41 -5.46 2.30 -13.63
C PHE A 41 -6.70 1.52 -13.16
N ALA A 42 -7.62 2.17 -12.44
CA ALA A 42 -8.86 1.58 -11.92
C ALA A 42 -10.04 2.49 -12.26
N THR A 43 -10.44 2.48 -13.54
CA THR A 43 -11.46 3.39 -14.10
C THR A 43 -12.85 3.21 -13.49
N GLU A 44 -13.10 2.03 -12.91
CA GLU A 44 -14.31 1.68 -12.18
C GLU A 44 -14.42 2.37 -10.82
N VAL A 45 -13.30 2.85 -10.25
CA VAL A 45 -13.29 3.55 -8.96
C VAL A 45 -13.73 4.99 -9.15
N THR A 46 -14.98 5.27 -8.79
CA THR A 46 -15.58 6.59 -8.81
C THR A 46 -14.93 7.54 -7.80
N ALA A 47 -15.22 8.83 -7.91
CA ALA A 47 -14.75 9.82 -6.93
C ALA A 47 -15.26 9.53 -5.50
N MET A 48 -16.51 9.05 -5.37
CA MET A 48 -17.09 8.69 -4.07
C MET A 48 -16.38 7.49 -3.46
N GLU A 49 -16.11 6.47 -4.26
CA GLU A 49 -15.41 5.26 -3.80
C GLU A 49 -13.97 5.56 -3.41
N ARG A 50 -13.30 6.48 -4.12
CA ARG A 50 -11.97 6.98 -3.73
C ARG A 50 -11.97 7.64 -2.35
N LEU A 51 -13.03 8.39 -2.01
CA LEU A 51 -13.19 8.96 -0.66
C LEU A 51 -13.33 7.84 0.37
N ASP A 52 -14.16 6.83 0.10
CA ASP A 52 -14.31 5.69 1.01
C ASP A 52 -12.97 4.95 1.24
N LEU A 53 -12.15 4.79 0.19
CA LEU A 53 -10.83 4.16 0.29
C LEU A 53 -9.86 5.05 1.09
N SER A 54 -9.92 6.37 0.90
CA SER A 54 -9.15 7.35 1.67
C SER A 54 -9.51 7.26 3.15
N ASP A 55 -10.80 7.20 3.47
CA ASP A 55 -11.30 7.07 4.84
C ASP A 55 -10.84 5.76 5.49
N ILE A 56 -10.84 4.65 4.74
CA ILE A 56 -10.32 3.37 5.22
C ILE A 56 -8.83 3.49 5.56
N MET A 57 -8.02 4.06 4.67
CA MET A 57 -6.58 4.24 4.92
C MET A 57 -6.33 5.14 6.13
N GLU A 58 -6.98 6.31 6.17
CA GLU A 58 -6.84 7.26 7.26
C GLU A 58 -7.21 6.63 8.60
N LEU A 59 -8.34 5.91 8.65
CA LEU A 59 -8.79 5.26 9.88
C LEU A 59 -7.79 4.20 10.37
N GLN A 60 -7.23 3.39 9.47
CA GLN A 60 -6.25 2.36 9.83
C GLN A 60 -4.95 2.98 10.34
N LEU A 61 -4.44 4.02 9.67
CA LEU A 61 -3.23 4.74 10.10
C LEU A 61 -3.42 5.38 11.47
N ARG A 62 -4.56 6.06 11.70
CA ARG A 62 -4.88 6.65 13.01
C ARG A 62 -5.03 5.61 14.11
N ARG A 63 -5.61 4.44 13.84
CA ARG A 63 -5.68 3.31 14.79
C ARG A 63 -4.31 2.73 15.12
N GLY A 64 -3.35 2.90 14.22
CA GLY A 64 -1.94 2.55 14.42
C GLY A 64 -1.12 3.63 15.12
N ASP A 65 -1.74 4.72 15.58
CA ASP A 65 -1.08 5.92 16.13
C ASP A 65 -0.07 6.57 15.15
N ILE A 66 -0.31 6.45 13.84
CA ILE A 66 0.53 7.06 12.80
C ILE A 66 0.00 8.45 12.44
N GLU A 67 0.83 9.48 12.60
CA GLU A 67 0.44 10.87 12.30
C GLU A 67 0.25 11.09 10.80
N LEU A 68 -0.85 11.73 10.42
CA LEU A 68 -1.14 12.13 9.05
C LEU A 68 -1.10 13.65 8.89
N ARG A 69 -0.44 14.11 7.84
CA ARG A 69 -0.43 15.51 7.41
C ARG A 69 -1.31 15.74 6.20
N SER A 70 -1.88 16.94 6.12
CA SER A 70 -2.71 17.33 4.97
C SER A 70 -1.88 17.40 3.69
N PHE A 71 -2.35 16.73 2.64
CA PHE A 71 -1.69 16.73 1.35
C PHE A 71 -1.68 18.13 0.71
N ILE A 72 -0.51 18.59 0.27
CA ILE A 72 -0.30 19.89 -0.35
C ILE A 72 -0.49 19.76 -1.87
N ALA A 73 -1.70 20.02 -2.36
CA ALA A 73 -2.07 19.78 -3.75
C ALA A 73 -1.32 20.64 -4.78
N ASN A 74 -0.93 21.87 -4.42
CA ASN A 74 -0.23 22.79 -5.31
C ASN A 74 1.28 22.54 -5.39
N LYS A 75 1.84 21.69 -4.52
CA LYS A 75 3.26 21.32 -4.44
C LYS A 75 3.42 19.84 -4.06
N PRO A 76 2.97 18.91 -4.93
CA PRO A 76 2.95 17.48 -4.63
C PRO A 76 4.33 16.92 -4.24
N GLU A 77 5.41 17.52 -4.76
CA GLU A 77 6.80 17.16 -4.47
C GLU A 77 7.22 17.36 -3.00
N LEU A 78 6.48 18.15 -2.23
CA LEU A 78 6.76 18.39 -0.81
C LEU A 78 6.08 17.38 0.12
N ASN A 79 5.15 16.57 -0.41
CA ASN A 79 4.42 15.59 0.37
C ASN A 79 5.29 14.34 0.54
N VAL A 80 6.34 14.41 1.34
CA VAL A 80 7.27 13.30 1.60
C VAL A 80 7.60 13.28 3.10
N PRO A 81 7.52 12.12 3.80
CA PRO A 81 7.23 10.78 3.26
C PRO A 81 5.75 10.59 2.87
N LEU A 82 5.50 9.93 1.73
CA LEU A 82 4.16 9.71 1.16
C LEU A 82 3.79 8.23 1.22
N ILE A 83 2.65 7.90 1.80
CA ILE A 83 2.00 6.61 1.59
C ILE A 83 1.00 6.72 0.44
N GLU A 84 1.15 5.88 -0.57
CA GLU A 84 0.34 5.89 -1.77
C GLU A 84 -0.28 4.50 -2.00
N LEU A 85 -1.60 4.46 -2.14
CA LEU A 85 -2.31 3.28 -2.61
C LEU A 85 -2.52 3.39 -4.13
N SER A 86 -2.02 2.41 -4.86
CA SER A 86 -2.29 2.20 -6.28
C SER A 86 -3.22 1.00 -6.47
N ILE A 87 -4.23 1.16 -7.32
CA ILE A 87 -5.11 0.07 -7.74
C ILE A 87 -4.83 -0.21 -9.21
N ASP A 88 -4.22 -1.35 -9.49
CA ASP A 88 -3.87 -1.76 -10.85
C ASP A 88 -4.84 -2.84 -11.35
N SER A 89 -5.70 -2.43 -12.29
CA SER A 89 -6.62 -3.33 -12.99
C SER A 89 -6.17 -3.61 -14.44
N SER A 90 -4.93 -3.27 -14.83
CA SER A 90 -4.45 -3.44 -16.21
C SER A 90 -4.44 -4.92 -16.66
N ASN A 91 -4.29 -5.85 -15.72
CA ASN A 91 -4.30 -7.30 -15.97
C ASN A 91 -5.72 -7.90 -16.20
N ARG A 92 -6.77 -7.07 -16.25
CA ARG A 92 -8.19 -7.46 -16.18
C ARG A 92 -8.81 -7.99 -17.47
N VAL A 93 -8.02 -8.61 -18.37
CA VAL A 93 -8.47 -9.02 -19.72
C VAL A 93 -9.72 -9.94 -19.69
N SER A 94 -10.01 -10.65 -18.59
CA SER A 94 -11.30 -11.36 -18.38
C SER A 94 -11.57 -11.89 -16.97
N THR A 95 -10.65 -11.73 -16.02
CA THR A 95 -10.64 -12.51 -14.76
C THR A 95 -11.23 -11.79 -13.55
N GLY A 96 -11.49 -10.48 -13.64
CA GLY A 96 -11.85 -9.65 -12.48
C GLY A 96 -10.72 -9.54 -11.45
N GLN A 97 -9.47 -9.79 -11.87
CA GLN A 97 -8.28 -9.69 -11.03
C GLN A 97 -7.75 -8.26 -11.01
N PHE A 98 -7.29 -7.82 -9.85
CA PHE A 98 -6.65 -6.53 -9.62
C PHE A 98 -5.53 -6.67 -8.59
N ASP A 99 -4.57 -5.75 -8.63
CA ASP A 99 -3.48 -5.63 -7.67
C ASP A 99 -3.66 -4.35 -6.85
N LEU A 100 -3.65 -4.49 -5.52
CA LEU A 100 -3.50 -3.35 -4.61
C LEU A 100 -2.04 -3.23 -4.25
N VAL A 101 -1.45 -2.07 -4.49
CA VAL A 101 -0.04 -1.82 -4.19
C VAL A 101 0.07 -0.58 -3.31
N LEU A 102 0.55 -0.77 -2.08
CA LEU A 102 0.80 0.26 -1.11
C LEU A 102 2.30 0.58 -1.12
N ARG A 103 2.65 1.83 -1.39
CA ARG A 103 4.04 2.30 -1.48
C ARG A 103 4.29 3.39 -0.46
N VAL A 104 5.44 3.34 0.21
CA VAL A 104 5.99 4.49 0.91
C VAL A 104 7.09 5.08 0.05
N ARG A 105 6.96 6.37 -0.27
CA ARG A 105 7.96 7.14 -0.98
C ARG A 105 8.63 8.09 -0.02
N ASP A 106 9.95 8.03 0.05
CA ASP A 106 10.75 8.92 0.87
C ASP A 106 12.00 9.38 0.11
N HIS A 107 12.70 10.35 0.69
CA HIS A 107 13.96 10.81 0.20
C HIS A 107 15.06 9.79 0.43
N VAL A 108 15.72 9.40 -0.65
CA VAL A 108 16.91 8.57 -0.65
C VAL A 108 18.09 9.36 -1.22
N THR A 109 19.30 9.03 -0.78
CA THR A 109 20.52 9.58 -1.38
C THR A 109 21.06 8.54 -2.36
N ILE A 110 21.24 8.91 -3.62
CA ILE A 110 21.91 8.03 -4.59
C ILE A 110 23.42 8.16 -4.38
N ASP A 111 24.06 7.10 -3.89
CA ASP A 111 25.49 7.08 -3.55
C ASP A 111 26.42 7.55 -4.68
N ARG A 112 26.03 7.28 -5.93
CA ARG A 112 26.81 7.65 -7.12
C ARG A 112 26.97 9.17 -7.30
N ASN A 113 25.91 9.94 -7.02
CA ASN A 113 25.86 11.38 -7.30
C ASN A 113 25.69 12.24 -6.03
N LYS A 114 25.43 11.61 -4.87
CA LYS A 114 25.07 12.26 -3.59
C LYS A 114 23.87 13.20 -3.67
N GLU A 115 23.03 13.05 -4.70
CA GLU A 115 21.80 13.81 -4.86
C GLU A 115 20.67 13.14 -4.07
N LYS A 116 19.88 13.99 -3.39
CA LYS A 116 18.69 13.59 -2.66
C LYS A 116 17.53 13.52 -3.65
N THR A 117 16.97 12.33 -3.86
CA THR A 117 15.83 12.10 -4.74
C THR A 117 14.70 11.39 -3.99
N VAL A 118 13.48 11.44 -4.51
CA VAL A 118 12.34 10.71 -3.94
C VAL A 118 12.20 9.38 -4.65
N ALA A 119 12.21 8.28 -3.89
CA ALA A 119 12.05 6.93 -4.42
C ALA A 119 11.06 6.14 -3.55
N THR A 120 10.52 5.05 -4.10
CA THR A 120 9.81 4.06 -3.28
C THR A 120 10.81 3.36 -2.38
N THR A 121 10.64 3.52 -1.07
CA THR A 121 11.52 2.92 -0.04
C THR A 121 10.90 1.69 0.61
N PHE A 122 9.59 1.54 0.50
CA PHE A 122 8.86 0.36 0.95
C PHE A 122 7.67 0.11 0.04
N GLU A 123 7.38 -1.16 -0.25
CA GLU A 123 6.23 -1.58 -1.03
C GLU A 123 5.61 -2.84 -0.41
N LEU A 124 4.28 -2.85 -0.33
CA LEU A 124 3.48 -4.00 0.07
C LEU A 124 2.33 -4.15 -0.93
N SER A 125 2.16 -5.33 -1.50
CA SER A 125 1.16 -5.57 -2.52
C SER A 125 0.29 -6.77 -2.20
N ARG A 126 -0.92 -6.78 -2.77
CA ARG A 126 -1.87 -7.88 -2.68
C ARG A 126 -2.65 -8.02 -3.97
N THR A 127 -2.60 -9.20 -4.55
CA THR A 127 -3.42 -9.59 -5.71
C THR A 127 -4.73 -10.18 -5.24
N ALA A 128 -5.85 -9.72 -5.79
CA ALA A 128 -7.17 -10.23 -5.47
C ALA A 128 -8.03 -10.38 -6.72
N ARG A 129 -9.16 -11.09 -6.56
CA ARG A 129 -10.16 -11.29 -7.61
C ARG A 129 -11.54 -10.98 -7.07
N ALA A 130 -12.30 -10.16 -7.79
CA ALA A 130 -13.67 -9.83 -7.46
C ALA A 130 -14.64 -10.92 -7.92
N ASN A 131 -15.55 -11.34 -7.04
CA ASN A 131 -16.54 -12.39 -7.33
C ASN A 131 -17.94 -11.83 -7.62
N ALA A 132 -18.31 -10.70 -7.01
CA ALA A 132 -19.64 -10.10 -7.12
C ALA A 132 -19.60 -8.56 -7.15
N SER A 133 -18.98 -7.94 -6.13
CA SER A 133 -18.77 -6.49 -6.06
C SER A 133 -17.27 -6.22 -6.00
N GLU A 134 -16.74 -5.60 -7.06
CA GLU A 134 -15.32 -5.27 -7.16
C GLU A 134 -14.91 -4.25 -6.11
N ILE A 135 -15.72 -3.22 -5.89
CA ILE A 135 -15.41 -2.20 -4.90
C ILE A 135 -15.43 -2.75 -3.47
N ASP A 136 -16.37 -3.64 -3.13
CA ASP A 136 -16.40 -4.24 -1.79
C ASP A 136 -15.19 -5.16 -1.58
N THR A 137 -14.76 -5.86 -2.64
CA THR A 137 -13.54 -6.67 -2.62
C THR A 137 -12.32 -5.76 -2.41
N ILE A 138 -12.18 -4.67 -3.18
CA ILE A 138 -11.10 -3.69 -3.02
C ILE A 138 -11.06 -3.16 -1.58
N LYS A 139 -12.22 -2.75 -1.03
CA LYS A 139 -12.32 -2.23 0.35
C LYS A 139 -11.92 -3.27 1.40
N ALA A 140 -12.29 -4.55 1.21
CA ALA A 140 -11.90 -5.63 2.12
C ALA A 140 -10.39 -5.89 2.06
N GLU A 141 -9.86 -6.05 0.85
CA GLU A 141 -8.45 -6.32 0.62
C GLU A 141 -7.55 -5.17 1.08
N LEU A 142 -8.01 -3.92 0.92
CA LEU A 142 -7.34 -2.73 1.45
C LEU A 142 -7.25 -2.75 2.97
N ARG A 143 -8.31 -3.15 3.69
CA ARG A 143 -8.27 -3.22 5.17
C ARG A 143 -7.21 -4.20 5.66
N GLU A 144 -7.11 -5.35 5.02
CA GLU A 144 -6.09 -6.35 5.34
C GLU A 144 -4.69 -5.84 5.00
N LEU A 145 -4.51 -5.23 3.81
CA LEU A 145 -3.24 -4.64 3.39
C LEU A 145 -2.76 -3.56 4.36
N MET A 146 -3.66 -2.66 4.77
CA MET A 146 -3.37 -1.60 5.74
C MET A 146 -3.10 -2.16 7.15
N THR A 147 -3.79 -3.24 7.55
CA THR A 147 -3.54 -3.90 8.84
C THR A 147 -2.11 -4.44 8.88
N ALA A 148 -1.67 -5.11 7.81
CA ALA A 148 -0.31 -5.59 7.66
C ALA A 148 0.71 -4.43 7.67
N PHE A 149 0.45 -3.37 6.90
CA PHE A 149 1.31 -2.18 6.88
C PHE A 149 1.48 -1.55 8.27
N VAL A 150 0.38 -1.29 8.98
CA VAL A 150 0.42 -0.68 10.32
C VAL A 150 1.22 -1.55 11.28
N MET A 151 1.06 -2.88 11.21
CA MET A 151 1.86 -3.82 12.02
C MET A 151 3.36 -3.67 11.77
N ILE A 152 3.77 -3.68 10.49
CA ILE A 152 5.18 -3.56 10.09
C ILE A 152 5.72 -2.19 10.49
N PHE A 153 4.99 -1.11 10.18
CA PHE A 153 5.39 0.26 10.48
C PHE A 153 5.64 0.45 11.98
N ARG A 154 4.74 -0.07 12.82
CA ARG A 154 4.92 -0.02 14.28
C ARG A 154 6.11 -0.84 14.71
N GLN A 155 6.26 -2.07 14.23
CA GLN A 155 7.40 -2.92 14.59
C GLN A 155 8.76 -2.23 14.34
N GLU A 156 8.87 -1.43 13.29
CA GLU A 156 10.10 -0.69 12.96
C GLU A 156 10.29 0.62 13.74
N ASN A 157 9.26 1.11 14.42
CA ASN A 157 9.24 2.39 15.15
C ASN A 157 8.90 2.26 16.65
N LEU A 158 8.89 1.03 17.19
CA LEU A 158 8.72 0.73 18.61
C LEU A 158 10.02 0.90 19.40
#